data_AF-A0A1B6AIJ7-F1
#
_entry.id   AF-A0A1B6AIJ7-F1
#
_cell.length_a   1.000
_cell.length_b   1.000
_cell.length_c   1.000
_cell.angle_alpha   90.00
_cell.angle_beta   90.00
_cell.angle_gamma   90.00
#
_symmetry.space_group_name_H-M   'P 1'
#
loop_
_entity.id
_entity.type
_entity.pdbx_description
1 polymer ?
#
loop_
_entity_poly.entity_id
_entity_poly.type
_entity_poly.pdbx_seq_one_letter_code
_entity_poly.pdbx_strand_id
1 'polypeptide(L)'
;MEIRHRTWQASWVEVRCAVCGRQDEWPAPESGCACGTVVRVPVVPAPGPPPPHVTSLGRPAPTPPRAPTPTSAPASAPRPSADAPRAVLRPAFHPVTIRTARDCVTAAEQYLKWLGYPDVARAQERTASGVDLRGRGVVAQVDPTTRATQLREIECVWLNGLNDSAIAVFFSLAGYAHDARSRADELHIPLFVMDLTGTPQPVNDPADELIKYGATGR
;
A
#
# COMPACT_ATOMS: atom_id res chain seq x y z
N MET A 1 -4.94 15.72 31.35
CA MET A 1 -5.83 15.25 30.27
C MET A 1 -6.06 13.77 30.51
N GLU A 2 -7.27 13.39 30.90
CA GLU A 2 -7.58 12.02 31.33
C GLU A 2 -8.23 11.26 30.17
N ILE A 3 -7.59 10.16 29.73
CA ILE A 3 -8.10 9.33 28.63
C ILE A 3 -9.19 8.42 29.20
N ARG A 4 -10.46 8.81 29.04
CA ARG A 4 -11.60 7.96 29.40
C ARG A 4 -11.57 6.68 28.57
N HIS A 5 -11.79 5.56 29.27
CA HIS A 5 -11.66 4.20 28.75
C HIS A 5 -12.50 3.98 27.47
N ARG A 6 -11.86 3.71 26.31
CA ARG A 6 -12.56 3.43 25.05
C ARG A 6 -13.07 1.98 25.06
N THR A 7 -14.38 1.78 25.17
CA THR A 7 -15.01 0.46 25.08
C THR A 7 -15.19 0.04 23.62
N TRP A 8 -14.53 -1.05 23.22
CA TRP A 8 -14.46 -1.50 21.83
C TRP A 8 -15.69 -2.29 21.33
N GLN A 9 -16.69 -2.55 22.19
CA GLN A 9 -17.83 -3.42 21.90
C GLN A 9 -18.75 -2.96 20.75
N ALA A 10 -18.59 -1.74 20.25
CA ALA A 10 -19.34 -1.22 19.10
C ALA A 10 -18.43 -0.74 17.94
N SER A 11 -17.13 -1.03 17.94
CA SER A 11 -16.21 -0.53 16.90
C SER A 11 -16.21 -1.30 15.59
N TRP A 12 -16.96 -2.41 15.49
CA TRP A 12 -16.96 -3.33 14.35
C TRP A 12 -18.36 -3.50 13.76
N VAL A 13 -18.42 -3.83 12.47
CA VAL A 13 -19.63 -4.16 11.71
C VAL A 13 -19.34 -5.37 10.81
N GLU A 14 -20.30 -6.29 10.67
CA GLU A 14 -20.20 -7.38 9.71
C GLU A 14 -20.42 -6.85 8.28
N VAL A 15 -19.49 -7.12 7.38
CA VAL A 15 -19.60 -6.82 5.95
C VAL A 15 -19.66 -8.12 5.17
N ARG A 16 -20.70 -8.29 4.36
CA ARG A 16 -20.81 -9.42 3.43
C ARG A 16 -20.16 -9.08 2.10
N CYS A 17 -19.14 -9.85 1.70
CA CYS A 17 -18.53 -9.73 0.38
C CYS A 17 -19.52 -10.08 -0.73
N ALA A 18 -19.76 -9.15 -1.66
CA ALA A 18 -20.67 -9.35 -2.79
C ALA A 18 -20.20 -10.40 -3.80
N VAL A 19 -18.90 -10.75 -3.81
CA VAL A 19 -18.30 -11.71 -4.76
C VAL A 19 -18.33 -13.14 -4.22
N CYS A 20 -17.91 -13.38 -2.97
CA CYS A 20 -17.80 -14.72 -2.39
C CYS A 20 -18.84 -15.04 -1.30
N GLY A 21 -19.66 -14.07 -0.90
CA GLY A 21 -20.72 -14.25 0.09
C GLY A 21 -20.27 -14.39 1.55
N ARG A 22 -18.95 -14.41 1.83
CA ARG A 22 -18.40 -14.44 3.19
C ARG A 22 -18.81 -13.18 3.97
N GLN A 23 -19.07 -13.34 5.27
CA GLN A 23 -19.18 -12.25 6.25
C GLN A 23 -17.88 -12.19 7.05
N ASP A 24 -17.29 -11.00 7.16
CA ASP A 24 -16.10 -10.72 7.99
C ASP A 24 -16.35 -9.42 8.79
N GLU A 25 -15.66 -9.23 9.91
CA GLU A 25 -15.75 -8.01 10.73
C GLU A 25 -14.85 -6.89 10.18
N TRP A 26 -15.41 -5.69 10.02
CA TRP A 26 -14.71 -4.49 9.56
C TRP A 26 -14.91 -3.31 10.54
N PRO A 27 -13.98 -2.35 10.62
CA PRO A 27 -14.16 -1.16 11.44
C PRO A 27 -15.40 -0.37 11.03
N ALA A 28 -16.21 0.06 12.01
CA ALA A 28 -17.41 0.84 11.76
C ALA A 28 -17.06 2.21 11.13
N PRO A 29 -17.78 2.68 10.09
CA PRO A 29 -17.51 3.96 9.44
C PRO A 29 -17.81 5.15 10.36
N GLU A 30 -16.75 5.79 10.85
CA GLU A 30 -16.76 7.03 11.64
C GLU A 30 -16.46 8.25 10.75
N SER A 31 -17.14 9.37 10.97
CA SER A 31 -16.87 10.65 10.31
C SER A 31 -16.88 11.83 11.31
N GLY A 32 -15.95 12.76 11.15
CA GLY A 32 -15.87 13.95 12.01
C GLY A 32 -16.83 15.04 11.54
N CYS A 33 -17.73 15.48 12.41
CA CYS A 33 -18.48 16.73 12.20
C CYS A 33 -17.59 17.95 12.53
N ALA A 34 -17.84 19.09 11.89
CA ALA A 34 -17.08 20.33 12.11
C ALA A 34 -17.14 20.88 13.55
N CYS A 35 -18.09 20.41 14.37
CA CYS A 35 -18.18 20.71 15.81
C CYS A 35 -17.33 19.79 16.71
N GLY A 36 -16.60 18.82 16.15
CA GLY A 36 -15.80 17.84 16.89
C GLY A 36 -16.54 16.55 17.28
N THR A 37 -17.86 16.47 17.08
CA THR A 37 -18.63 15.23 17.26
C THR A 37 -18.25 14.19 16.22
N VAL A 38 -17.88 12.99 16.67
CA VAL A 38 -17.76 11.80 15.80
C VAL A 38 -19.17 11.28 15.51
N VAL A 39 -19.57 11.36 14.24
CA VAL A 39 -20.78 10.74 13.70
C VAL A 39 -20.43 9.34 13.20
N ARG A 40 -21.39 8.41 13.28
CA ARG A 40 -21.24 7.06 12.75
C ARG A 40 -22.31 6.81 11.71
N VAL A 41 -21.92 6.31 10.54
CA VAL A 41 -22.89 5.99 9.49
C VAL A 41 -23.63 4.71 9.88
N PRO A 42 -24.98 4.71 9.98
CA PRO A 42 -25.73 3.49 10.28
C PRO A 42 -25.54 2.46 9.15
N VAL A 43 -24.85 1.36 9.46
CA VAL A 43 -24.70 0.23 8.55
C VAL A 43 -25.92 -0.67 8.71
N VAL A 44 -26.63 -0.95 7.61
CA VAL A 44 -27.70 -1.96 7.60
C VAL A 44 -27.05 -3.32 7.83
N PRO A 45 -27.45 -4.11 8.84
CA PRO A 45 -26.86 -5.42 9.09
C PRO A 45 -26.94 -6.32 7.85
N ALA A 46 -25.90 -7.10 7.61
CA ALA A 46 -25.92 -8.11 6.55
C ALA A 46 -27.11 -9.06 6.78
N PRO A 47 -27.94 -9.35 5.74
CA PRO A 47 -29.02 -10.31 5.89
C PRO A 47 -28.48 -11.66 6.37
N GLY A 48 -28.97 -12.11 7.52
CA GLY A 48 -28.59 -13.40 8.09
C GLY A 48 -28.91 -14.57 7.14
N PRO A 49 -28.32 -15.75 7.38
CA PRO A 49 -28.63 -16.93 6.59
C PRO A 49 -30.15 -17.18 6.60
N PRO A 50 -30.77 -17.49 5.44
CA PRO A 50 -32.21 -17.66 5.37
C PRO A 50 -32.65 -18.82 6.29
N PRO A 51 -33.76 -18.66 7.04
CA PRO A 51 -34.30 -19.75 7.83
C PRO A 51 -34.68 -20.92 6.91
N PRO A 52 -34.61 -22.19 7.38
CA PRO A 52 -34.94 -23.34 6.57
C PRO A 52 -36.37 -23.21 6.01
N HIS A 53 -36.49 -23.21 4.69
CA HIS A 53 -37.73 -22.89 3.99
C HIS A 53 -38.82 -23.95 4.26
N VAL A 54 -39.85 -23.57 5.03
CA VAL A 54 -41.12 -24.29 5.04
C VAL A 54 -41.90 -23.97 3.77
N THR A 55 -42.13 -24.98 2.94
CA THR A 55 -42.79 -24.83 1.63
C THR A 55 -44.27 -24.49 1.81
N SER A 56 -44.72 -23.40 1.20
CA SER A 56 -46.15 -23.11 0.99
C SER A 56 -46.38 -22.67 -0.45
N LEU A 57 -47.47 -23.15 -1.06
CA LEU A 57 -47.72 -23.08 -2.50
C LEU A 57 -48.68 -21.93 -2.84
N GLY A 58 -48.28 -21.08 -3.79
CA GLY A 58 -49.10 -19.98 -4.36
C GLY A 58 -48.84 -19.79 -5.85
N ARG A 59 -49.87 -19.43 -6.62
CA ARG A 59 -49.88 -19.38 -8.11
C ARG A 59 -50.37 -17.99 -8.61
N PRO A 60 -50.48 -17.65 -9.92
CA PRO A 60 -49.44 -16.81 -10.56
C PRO A 60 -49.94 -15.58 -11.40
N ALA A 61 -48.98 -14.70 -11.77
CA ALA A 61 -48.96 -13.83 -12.98
C ALA A 61 -50.03 -12.69 -13.07
N PRO A 62 -49.97 -11.74 -14.05
CA PRO A 62 -49.03 -11.55 -15.19
C PRO A 62 -48.41 -10.12 -15.36
N THR A 63 -47.77 -9.88 -16.53
CA THR A 63 -47.00 -8.68 -17.00
C THR A 63 -47.34 -8.38 -18.48
N PRO A 64 -46.68 -7.47 -19.27
CA PRO A 64 -45.77 -6.34 -18.98
C PRO A 64 -46.51 -4.99 -19.23
N PRO A 65 -46.28 -4.05 -20.20
CA PRO A 65 -45.25 -3.78 -21.26
C PRO A 65 -44.34 -2.56 -20.90
N ARG A 66 -43.95 -1.65 -21.83
CA ARG A 66 -42.73 -1.68 -22.69
C ARG A 66 -42.17 -0.24 -22.90
N ALA A 67 -40.86 -0.10 -23.17
CA ALA A 67 -40.14 1.19 -23.35
C ALA A 67 -40.30 1.85 -24.75
N PRO A 68 -39.74 3.07 -24.95
CA PRO A 68 -38.53 3.17 -25.79
C PRO A 68 -37.43 4.18 -25.33
N THR A 69 -36.25 4.05 -25.92
CA THR A 69 -35.15 5.05 -26.00
C THR A 69 -35.06 5.57 -27.46
N PRO A 70 -34.45 6.75 -27.77
CA PRO A 70 -32.98 6.89 -27.88
C PRO A 70 -32.40 8.31 -27.63
N THR A 71 -31.06 8.43 -27.57
CA THR A 71 -30.21 9.42 -28.31
C THR A 71 -28.76 9.34 -27.78
N SER A 72 -27.78 9.64 -28.63
CA SER A 72 -26.33 9.47 -28.37
C SER A 72 -25.52 10.75 -28.58
N ALA A 73 -24.24 10.69 -28.15
CA ALA A 73 -23.09 11.55 -28.51
C ALA A 73 -22.89 12.86 -27.71
N PRO A 74 -21.65 13.42 -27.70
CA PRO A 74 -20.35 12.84 -28.09
C PRO A 74 -19.36 12.72 -26.90
N ALA A 75 -18.22 12.04 -27.12
CA ALA A 75 -17.15 11.97 -26.12
C ALA A 75 -16.31 13.26 -26.11
N SER A 76 -15.95 13.75 -24.92
CA SER A 76 -14.94 14.80 -24.76
C SER A 76 -13.54 14.19 -24.79
N ALA A 77 -12.67 14.71 -25.65
CA ALA A 77 -11.27 14.28 -25.71
C ALA A 77 -10.49 14.72 -24.45
N PRO A 78 -9.59 13.88 -23.90
CA PRO A 78 -8.65 14.32 -22.89
C PRO A 78 -7.74 15.43 -23.43
N ARG A 79 -7.58 16.52 -22.68
CA ARG A 79 -6.45 17.44 -22.89
C ARG A 79 -5.15 16.70 -22.54
N PRO A 80 -4.02 16.95 -23.22
CA PRO A 80 -2.73 16.46 -22.75
C PRO A 80 -2.43 17.03 -21.36
N SER A 81 -2.20 16.17 -20.37
CA SER A 81 -1.88 16.57 -19.00
C SER A 81 -0.51 17.24 -18.96
N ALA A 82 -0.50 18.57 -18.87
CA ALA A 82 0.71 19.39 -18.80
C ALA A 82 1.31 19.41 -17.39
N ASP A 83 1.51 18.24 -16.79
CA ASP A 83 2.26 18.07 -15.53
C ASP A 83 2.97 16.69 -15.52
N ALA A 84 3.95 16.55 -16.43
CA ALA A 84 4.84 15.40 -16.41
C ALA A 84 5.88 15.62 -15.30
N PRO A 85 6.02 14.70 -14.31
CA PRO A 85 6.86 14.92 -13.14
C PRO A 85 8.31 15.20 -13.56
N ARG A 86 8.82 16.36 -13.13
CA ARG A 86 10.09 16.88 -13.64
C ARG A 86 11.26 16.14 -12.99
N ALA A 87 12.05 15.42 -13.78
CA ALA A 87 13.18 14.64 -13.30
C ALA A 87 14.13 15.49 -12.43
N VAL A 88 14.40 15.03 -11.21
CA VAL A 88 15.06 15.84 -10.18
C VAL A 88 16.58 15.80 -10.38
N LEU A 89 17.17 16.92 -10.78
CA LEU A 89 18.63 17.09 -10.84
C LEU A 89 19.22 16.96 -9.43
N ARG A 90 20.09 15.98 -9.22
CA ARG A 90 20.75 15.67 -7.94
C ARG A 90 22.28 15.73 -8.06
N PRO A 91 22.99 16.04 -6.95
CA PRO A 91 24.44 15.87 -6.89
C PRO A 91 24.82 14.38 -7.03
N ALA A 92 26.10 14.09 -7.27
CA ALA A 92 26.58 12.71 -7.21
C ALA A 92 26.30 12.07 -5.84
N PHE A 93 25.94 10.79 -5.83
CA PHE A 93 25.78 10.03 -4.60
C PHE A 93 27.15 9.73 -3.97
N HIS A 94 27.22 9.74 -2.63
CA HIS A 94 28.41 9.42 -1.87
C HIS A 94 28.19 8.09 -1.11
N PRO A 95 28.68 6.95 -1.63
CA PRO A 95 28.39 5.63 -1.07
C PRO A 95 29.16 5.34 0.23
N VAL A 96 28.60 4.43 1.04
CA VAL A 96 29.19 3.96 2.30
C VAL A 96 29.56 2.49 2.19
N THR A 97 30.85 2.17 2.27
CA THR A 97 31.37 0.79 2.18
C THR A 97 30.66 -0.13 3.18
N ILE A 98 29.95 -1.14 2.66
CA ILE A 98 29.19 -2.07 3.49
C ILE A 98 30.14 -3.13 4.07
N ARG A 99 30.20 -3.23 5.41
CA ARG A 99 30.97 -4.26 6.13
C ARG A 99 30.12 -5.08 7.09
N THR A 100 28.97 -4.55 7.50
CA THR A 100 28.04 -5.16 8.45
C THR A 100 26.59 -4.92 8.01
N ALA A 101 25.66 -5.70 8.58
CA ALA A 101 24.23 -5.49 8.40
C ALA A 101 23.75 -4.07 8.81
N ARG A 102 24.45 -3.41 9.75
CA ARG A 102 24.15 -2.02 10.14
C ARG A 102 24.50 -1.02 9.04
N ASP A 103 25.53 -1.33 8.24
CA ASP A 103 26.00 -0.49 7.14
C ASP A 103 25.08 -0.61 5.92
N CYS A 104 24.50 -1.80 5.67
CA CYS A 104 23.40 -1.97 4.71
C CYS A 104 22.27 -0.97 4.97
N VAL A 105 21.82 -0.89 6.22
CA VAL A 105 20.78 0.07 6.64
C VAL A 105 21.28 1.52 6.53
N THR A 106 22.57 1.79 6.77
CA THR A 106 23.16 3.14 6.57
C THR A 106 23.19 3.55 5.10
N ALA A 107 23.54 2.65 4.19
CA ALA A 107 23.57 2.92 2.76
C ALA A 107 22.16 3.21 2.23
N ALA A 108 21.17 2.37 2.58
CA ALA A 108 19.76 2.59 2.25
C ALA A 108 19.21 3.91 2.84
N GLU A 109 19.53 4.23 4.10
CA GLU A 109 19.13 5.48 4.76
C GLU A 109 19.67 6.73 4.03
N GLN A 110 20.95 6.71 3.64
CA GLN A 110 21.56 7.81 2.91
C GLN A 110 21.06 7.91 1.47
N TYR A 111 20.80 6.77 0.82
CA TYR A 111 20.26 6.73 -0.54
C TYR A 111 18.84 7.30 -0.60
N LEU A 112 17.95 6.93 0.32
CA LEU A 112 16.61 7.53 0.41
C LEU A 112 16.66 9.04 0.69
N LYS A 113 17.60 9.50 1.54
CA LYS A 113 17.83 10.94 1.76
C LYS A 113 18.28 11.65 0.48
N TRP A 114 19.18 11.04 -0.29
CA TRP A 114 19.63 11.53 -1.59
C TRP A 114 18.52 11.51 -2.67
N LEU A 115 17.60 10.55 -2.62
CA LEU A 115 16.38 10.52 -3.45
C LEU A 115 15.33 11.60 -3.07
N GLY A 116 15.57 12.37 -2.00
CA GLY A 116 14.70 13.48 -1.58
C GLY A 116 13.78 13.19 -0.39
N TYR A 117 14.03 12.12 0.38
CA TYR A 117 13.31 11.83 1.63
C TYR A 117 14.17 12.18 2.86
N PRO A 118 14.33 13.48 3.23
CA PRO A 118 15.28 13.91 4.26
C PRO A 118 14.95 13.36 5.66
N ASP A 119 13.66 13.17 5.97
CA ASP A 119 13.17 12.73 7.27
C ASP A 119 13.33 11.22 7.53
N VAL A 120 13.96 10.47 6.62
CA VAL A 120 14.11 9.02 6.81
C VAL A 120 14.97 8.73 8.04
N ALA A 121 14.39 8.01 8.98
CA ALA A 121 15.03 7.55 10.20
C ALA A 121 14.88 6.03 10.33
N ARG A 122 15.74 5.42 11.15
CA ARG A 122 15.63 4.00 11.47
C ARG A 122 14.43 3.77 12.38
N ALA A 123 13.68 2.71 12.12
CA ALA A 123 12.67 2.23 13.06
C ALA A 123 13.38 1.91 14.40
N GLN A 124 13.00 2.63 15.46
CA GLN A 124 13.70 2.56 16.75
C GLN A 124 13.51 1.19 17.45
N GLU A 125 12.45 0.49 17.08
CA GLU A 125 12.17 -0.89 17.42
C GLU A 125 12.08 -1.69 16.10
N ARG A 126 12.90 -2.74 15.94
CA ARG A 126 12.75 -3.69 14.83
C ARG A 126 11.51 -4.54 15.10
N THR A 127 10.36 -3.99 14.76
CA THR A 127 9.04 -4.62 14.91
C THR A 127 9.01 -5.95 14.13
N ALA A 128 8.17 -6.89 14.56
CA ALA A 128 7.98 -8.17 13.86
C ALA A 128 7.57 -8.01 12.37
N SER A 129 7.12 -6.82 11.98
CA SER A 129 6.76 -6.39 10.62
C SER A 129 7.95 -6.18 9.67
N GLY A 130 9.21 -6.20 10.14
CA GLY A 130 10.41 -6.19 9.29
C GLY A 130 10.91 -4.84 8.77
N VAL A 131 10.22 -3.72 9.02
CA VAL A 131 10.61 -2.39 8.51
C VAL A 131 11.83 -1.82 9.26
N ASP A 132 12.92 -1.54 8.54
CA ASP A 132 14.14 -0.93 9.11
C ASP A 132 14.12 0.61 9.05
N LEU A 133 13.46 1.19 8.05
CA LEU A 133 13.50 2.63 7.74
C LEU A 133 12.10 3.20 7.53
N ARG A 134 11.84 4.39 8.07
CA ARG A 134 10.57 5.14 7.89
C ARG A 134 10.86 6.63 7.70
N GLY A 135 10.10 7.28 6.81
CA GLY A 135 10.12 8.72 6.59
C GLY A 135 8.76 9.23 6.10
N ARG A 136 8.64 10.54 5.85
CA ARG A 136 7.39 11.10 5.30
C ARG A 136 7.12 10.55 3.89
N GLY A 137 6.11 9.70 3.76
CA GLY A 137 5.67 9.12 2.48
C GLY A 137 6.47 7.92 1.98
N VAL A 138 7.44 7.40 2.75
CA VAL A 138 8.25 6.23 2.39
C VAL A 138 8.51 5.30 3.59
N VAL A 139 8.45 4.00 3.36
CA VAL A 139 8.94 2.96 4.27
C VAL A 139 9.90 2.06 3.51
N ALA A 140 10.94 1.56 4.18
CA ALA A 140 11.86 0.62 3.56
C ALA A 140 12.34 -0.50 4.49
N GLN A 141 12.53 -1.67 3.89
CA GLN A 141 13.10 -2.86 4.50
C GLN A 141 14.44 -3.20 3.85
N VAL A 142 15.38 -3.72 4.64
CA VAL A 142 16.72 -4.05 4.20
C VAL A 142 17.03 -5.52 4.52
N ASP A 143 17.34 -6.31 3.50
CA ASP A 143 17.87 -7.67 3.63
C ASP A 143 19.40 -7.65 3.54
N PRO A 144 20.12 -7.72 4.68
CA PRO A 144 21.58 -7.76 4.71
C PRO A 144 22.14 -9.18 4.52
N THR A 145 21.31 -10.18 4.22
CA THR A 145 21.76 -11.57 4.15
C THR A 145 22.41 -11.90 2.81
N THR A 146 23.20 -12.98 2.79
CA THR A 146 23.83 -13.53 1.58
C THR A 146 22.92 -14.51 0.83
N ARG A 147 21.59 -14.44 1.05
CA ARG A 147 20.58 -15.29 0.41
C ARG A 147 19.66 -14.42 -0.43
N ALA A 148 19.20 -14.94 -1.57
CA ALA A 148 18.22 -14.24 -2.38
C ALA A 148 16.93 -14.00 -1.58
N THR A 149 16.51 -12.74 -1.49
CA THR A 149 15.28 -12.31 -0.83
C THR A 149 14.07 -13.03 -1.44
N GLN A 150 13.18 -13.53 -0.58
CA GLN A 150 12.06 -14.41 -0.94
C GLN A 150 10.75 -13.62 -1.11
N LEU A 151 9.81 -14.16 -1.89
CA LEU A 151 8.50 -13.58 -2.20
C LEU A 151 7.78 -12.96 -0.98
N ARG A 152 7.77 -13.69 0.16
CA ARG A 152 7.12 -13.26 1.41
C ARG A 152 7.63 -11.92 1.93
N GLU A 153 8.91 -11.62 1.79
CA GLU A 153 9.48 -10.35 2.28
C GLU A 153 8.98 -9.15 1.46
N ILE A 154 8.74 -9.36 0.15
CA ILE A 154 8.16 -8.36 -0.75
C ILE A 154 6.69 -8.09 -0.41
N GLU A 155 5.91 -9.14 -0.16
CA GLU A 155 4.51 -8.97 0.27
C GLU A 155 4.40 -8.36 1.69
N CYS A 156 5.35 -8.66 2.58
CA CYS A 156 5.45 -8.00 3.88
C CYS A 156 5.79 -6.50 3.77
N VAL A 157 6.79 -6.08 2.98
CA VAL A 157 7.09 -4.64 2.85
C VAL A 157 5.92 -3.88 2.20
N TRP A 158 5.21 -4.51 1.26
CA TRP A 158 4.02 -3.94 0.61
C TRP A 158 2.89 -3.64 1.60
N LEU A 159 2.55 -4.63 2.45
CA LEU A 159 1.52 -4.45 3.49
C LEU A 159 1.89 -3.35 4.50
N ASN A 160 3.18 -3.21 4.84
CA ASN A 160 3.66 -2.09 5.66
C ASN A 160 3.50 -0.73 4.94
N GLY A 161 3.80 -0.66 3.64
CA GLY A 161 3.62 0.56 2.85
C GLY A 161 2.15 0.99 2.74
N LEU A 162 1.25 0.02 2.50
CA LEU A 162 -0.20 0.28 2.52
C LEU A 162 -0.67 0.80 3.89
N ASN A 163 -0.25 0.15 4.97
CA ASN A 163 -0.61 0.55 6.34
C ASN A 163 -0.16 1.99 6.65
N ASP A 164 1.08 2.33 6.29
CA ASP A 164 1.68 3.64 6.57
C ASP A 164 1.35 4.69 5.47
N SER A 165 0.51 4.34 4.48
CA SER A 165 0.13 5.16 3.31
C SER A 165 1.35 5.76 2.57
N ALA A 166 2.37 4.92 2.40
CA ALA A 166 3.72 5.26 1.99
C ALA A 166 4.22 4.34 0.87
N ILE A 167 5.16 4.82 0.06
CA ILE A 167 5.84 3.99 -0.94
C ILE A 167 6.71 2.97 -0.18
N ALA A 168 6.50 1.69 -0.44
CA ALA A 168 7.33 0.61 0.06
C ALA A 168 8.56 0.42 -0.84
N VAL A 169 9.76 0.44 -0.27
CA VAL A 169 11.03 0.22 -0.98
C VAL A 169 11.77 -0.94 -0.34
N PHE A 170 12.41 -1.80 -1.14
CA PHE A 170 13.21 -2.91 -0.63
C PHE A 170 14.66 -2.79 -1.09
N PHE A 171 15.62 -3.02 -0.17
CA PHE A 171 17.04 -3.13 -0.48
C PHE A 171 17.56 -4.53 -0.10
N SER A 172 18.31 -5.20 -0.99
CA SER A 172 18.88 -6.52 -0.72
C SER A 172 20.38 -6.58 -1.04
N LEU A 173 21.18 -7.25 -0.19
CA LEU A 173 22.61 -7.45 -0.41
C LEU A 173 22.91 -8.59 -1.40
N ALA A 174 22.04 -9.60 -1.49
CA ALA A 174 22.18 -10.75 -2.37
C ALA A 174 21.17 -10.77 -3.54
N GLY A 175 20.33 -9.74 -3.63
CA GLY A 175 19.27 -9.67 -4.62
C GLY A 175 18.11 -10.62 -4.33
N TYR A 176 17.36 -10.98 -5.36
CA TYR A 176 15.97 -11.41 -5.23
C TYR A 176 15.71 -12.69 -6.00
N ALA A 177 14.86 -13.55 -5.43
CA ALA A 177 14.27 -14.67 -6.15
C ALA A 177 13.44 -14.19 -7.36
N HIS A 178 13.17 -15.07 -8.32
CA HIS A 178 12.53 -14.67 -9.58
C HIS A 178 11.06 -14.25 -9.38
N ASP A 179 10.33 -15.06 -8.60
CA ASP A 179 8.99 -14.79 -8.10
C ASP A 179 8.91 -13.49 -7.29
N ALA A 180 9.88 -13.25 -6.40
CA ALA A 180 9.99 -12.02 -5.62
C ALA A 180 10.11 -10.76 -6.50
N ARG A 181 10.84 -10.82 -7.63
CA ARG A 181 10.93 -9.71 -8.59
C ARG A 181 9.63 -9.51 -9.35
N SER A 182 9.11 -10.56 -9.99
CA SER A 182 7.84 -10.47 -10.73
C SER A 182 6.69 -9.97 -9.86
N ARG A 183 6.67 -10.34 -8.58
CA ARG A 183 5.69 -9.81 -7.61
C ARG A 183 5.92 -8.35 -7.25
N ALA A 184 7.16 -7.90 -7.13
CA ALA A 184 7.47 -6.49 -6.91
C ALA A 184 7.05 -5.62 -8.10
N ASP A 185 7.17 -6.15 -9.32
CA ASP A 185 6.75 -5.46 -10.55
C ASP A 185 5.23 -5.32 -10.61
N GLU A 186 4.48 -6.40 -10.32
CA GLU A 186 3.01 -6.35 -10.15
C GLU A 186 2.58 -5.30 -9.11
N LEU A 187 3.25 -5.29 -7.95
CA LEU A 187 2.92 -4.44 -6.81
C LEU A 187 3.53 -3.03 -6.88
N HIS A 188 4.27 -2.71 -7.95
CA HIS A 188 4.99 -1.45 -8.17
C HIS A 188 5.92 -1.05 -7.00
N ILE A 189 6.71 -2.01 -6.53
CA ILE A 189 7.67 -1.87 -5.42
C ILE A 189 9.08 -1.63 -5.99
N PRO A 190 9.69 -0.46 -5.75
CA PRO A 190 11.11 -0.22 -6.04
C PRO A 190 12.03 -1.23 -5.35
N LEU A 191 12.75 -2.02 -6.14
CA LEU A 191 13.76 -2.97 -5.68
C LEU A 191 15.18 -2.49 -5.98
N PHE A 192 16.07 -2.62 -4.99
CA PHE A 192 17.46 -2.22 -5.10
C PHE A 192 18.42 -3.32 -4.63
N VAL A 193 19.45 -3.61 -5.42
CA VAL A 193 20.58 -4.44 -4.99
C VAL A 193 21.72 -3.55 -4.49
N MET A 194 22.27 -3.86 -3.32
CA MET A 194 23.43 -3.17 -2.77
C MET A 194 24.67 -4.03 -2.94
N ASP A 195 25.76 -3.41 -3.38
CA ASP A 195 27.09 -4.02 -3.40
C ASP A 195 27.91 -3.62 -2.16
N LEU A 196 29.11 -4.21 -2.00
CA LEU A 196 30.02 -3.86 -0.91
C LEU A 196 30.65 -2.45 -1.06
N THR A 197 30.52 -1.81 -2.22
CA THR A 197 30.94 -0.40 -2.40
C THR A 197 29.99 0.55 -1.68
N GLY A 198 28.71 0.17 -1.58
CA GLY A 198 27.64 0.91 -0.91
C GLY A 198 26.75 1.71 -1.85
N THR A 199 26.69 1.36 -3.15
CA THR A 199 25.86 2.05 -4.14
C THR A 199 24.65 1.19 -4.53
N PRO A 200 23.42 1.50 -4.07
CA PRO A 200 22.22 0.76 -4.48
C PRO A 200 21.96 0.90 -5.99
N GLN A 201 21.84 -0.23 -6.67
CA GLN A 201 21.49 -0.35 -8.08
C GLN A 201 20.00 -0.70 -8.21
N PRO A 202 19.23 -0.07 -9.12
CA PRO A 202 17.86 -0.48 -9.40
C PRO A 202 17.86 -1.88 -10.05
N VAL A 203 16.80 -2.67 -9.82
CA VAL A 203 16.60 -3.95 -10.53
C VAL A 203 15.24 -4.11 -11.20
N ASN A 204 14.39 -3.08 -11.16
CA ASN A 204 13.11 -3.03 -11.88
C ASN A 204 12.69 -1.59 -12.22
N ASP A 205 11.73 -1.45 -13.14
CA ASP A 205 11.24 -0.14 -13.62
C ASP A 205 10.75 0.79 -12.50
N PRO A 206 10.00 0.34 -11.46
CA PRO A 206 9.67 1.18 -10.31
C PRO A 206 10.88 1.77 -9.57
N ALA A 207 12.00 1.05 -9.49
CA ALA A 207 13.24 1.58 -8.91
C ALA A 207 13.87 2.65 -9.80
N ASP A 208 13.84 2.47 -11.12
CA ASP A 208 14.28 3.48 -12.07
C ASP A 208 13.36 4.72 -12.10
N GLU A 209 12.05 4.57 -11.90
CA GLU A 209 11.14 5.71 -11.72
C GLU A 209 11.38 6.46 -10.40
N LEU A 210 11.62 5.75 -9.30
CA LEU A 210 12.03 6.35 -8.04
C LEU A 210 13.38 7.08 -8.19
N ILE A 211 14.33 6.54 -8.97
CA ILE A 211 15.56 7.26 -9.33
C ILE A 211 15.26 8.49 -10.18
N LYS A 212 14.34 8.46 -11.15
CA LYS A 212 14.05 9.62 -12.03
C LYS A 212 13.36 10.76 -11.29
N TYR A 213 12.31 10.48 -10.52
CA TYR A 213 11.43 11.49 -9.92
C TYR A 213 11.68 11.73 -8.42
N GLY A 214 12.31 10.79 -7.71
CA GLY A 214 12.53 10.88 -6.27
C GLY A 214 11.24 11.10 -5.49
N ALA A 215 11.33 11.81 -4.37
CA ALA A 215 10.16 12.19 -3.56
C ALA A 215 9.16 13.16 -4.25
N THR A 216 9.43 13.60 -5.49
CA THR A 216 8.56 14.51 -6.26
C THR A 216 7.54 13.78 -7.13
N GLY A 217 7.70 12.47 -7.36
CA GLY A 217 6.76 11.65 -8.16
C GLY A 217 5.63 11.00 -7.36
N ARG A 218 5.03 11.71 -6.39
CA ARG A 218 4.02 11.19 -5.45
C ARG A 218 2.68 11.93 -5.53
#